data_AF-A0A399ERE9-F1
#
_entry.id   AF-A0A399ERE9-F1
#
_cell.length_a   1.000
_cell.length_b   1.000
_cell.length_c   1.000
_cell.angle_alpha   90.00
_cell.angle_beta   90.00
_cell.angle_gamma   90.00
#
_symmetry.space_group_name_H-M   'P 1'
#
loop_
_entity.id
_entity.type
_entity.pdbx_description
1 polymer ?
#
loop_
_entity_poly.entity_id
_entity_poly.type
_entity_poly.pdbx_seq_one_letter_code
_entity_poly.pdbx_strand_id
1 'polypeptide(L)'
;MFVRHKPSAKLEAALENAYDEFSKDYPERLDTLWDRHFLKTYLLPQLQQNPELSPAHIARLWGKHLGLSPRLQQRWQKELERMAANFLRHLGHFRPPAQKYAPKTGPV
;
A
#
# COMPACT_ATOMS: atom_id res chain seq x y z
N MET A 1 7.19 -32.50 13.06
CA MET A 1 7.65 -31.10 12.87
C MET A 1 6.59 -30.35 12.09
N PHE A 2 5.79 -29.50 12.73
CA PHE A 2 4.80 -28.68 12.02
C PHE A 2 5.50 -27.50 11.37
N VAL A 3 5.72 -27.57 10.07
CA VAL A 3 6.10 -26.39 9.28
C VAL A 3 4.85 -25.53 9.17
N ARG A 4 4.58 -24.74 10.22
CA ARG A 4 3.68 -23.60 10.13
C ARG A 4 4.32 -22.67 9.11
N HIS A 5 3.93 -22.80 7.84
CA HIS A 5 4.10 -21.74 6.86
C HIS A 5 3.42 -20.53 7.48
N LYS A 6 4.19 -19.65 8.13
CA LYS A 6 3.66 -18.43 8.73
C LYS A 6 3.08 -17.62 7.56
N PRO A 7 1.75 -17.46 7.42
CA PRO A 7 1.18 -16.62 6.38
C PRO A 7 1.76 -15.19 6.45
N SER A 8 2.20 -14.80 7.64
CA SER A 8 3.00 -13.59 7.92
C SER A 8 4.23 -13.41 7.03
N ALA A 9 5.03 -14.44 6.75
CA ALA A 9 6.32 -14.26 6.07
C ALA A 9 6.15 -13.98 4.58
N LYS A 10 5.17 -14.63 3.94
CA LYS A 10 4.83 -14.35 2.53
C LYS A 10 4.20 -12.97 2.36
N LEU A 11 3.34 -12.58 3.29
CA LEU A 11 2.70 -11.25 3.28
C LEU A 11 3.73 -10.14 3.56
N GLU A 12 4.65 -10.36 4.48
CA GLU A 12 5.74 -9.43 4.77
C GLU A 12 6.65 -9.25 3.55
N ALA A 13 7.05 -10.34 2.88
CA ALA A 13 7.83 -10.25 1.64
C ALA A 13 7.04 -9.55 0.51
N ALA A 14 5.73 -9.77 0.40
CA ALA A 14 4.89 -9.07 -0.57
C ALA A 14 4.79 -7.57 -0.26
N LEU A 15 4.69 -7.19 1.02
CA LEU A 15 4.70 -5.80 1.46
C LEU A 15 6.04 -5.11 1.19
N GLU A 16 7.16 -5.79 1.43
CA GLU A 16 8.49 -5.25 1.15
C GLU A 16 8.71 -5.06 -0.35
N ASN A 17 8.31 -6.02 -1.19
CA ASN A 17 8.39 -5.89 -2.65
C ASN A 17 7.46 -4.78 -3.17
N ALA A 18 6.23 -4.69 -2.66
CA ALA A 18 5.30 -3.63 -3.05
C ALA A 18 5.81 -2.25 -2.65
N TYR A 19 6.50 -2.15 -1.51
CA TYR A 19 7.16 -0.94 -1.08
C TYR A 19 8.33 -0.56 -1.96
N ASP A 20 9.18 -1.52 -2.35
CA ASP A 20 10.31 -1.27 -3.26
C ASP A 20 9.83 -0.75 -4.62
N GLU A 21 8.76 -1.31 -5.18
CA GLU A 21 8.17 -0.81 -6.43
C GLU A 21 7.52 0.57 -6.23
N PHE A 22 6.72 0.74 -5.17
CA PHE A 22 6.13 2.04 -4.82
C PHE A 22 7.20 3.13 -4.61
N SER A 23 8.37 2.73 -4.09
CA SER A 23 9.50 3.63 -3.85
C SER A 23 10.09 4.19 -5.14
N LYS A 24 9.98 3.46 -6.24
CA LYS A 24 10.43 3.89 -7.57
C LYS A 24 9.46 4.90 -8.20
N ASP A 25 8.16 4.76 -7.93
CA ASP A 25 7.13 5.71 -8.38
C ASP A 25 7.13 7.01 -7.57
N TYR A 26 7.56 6.98 -6.29
CA TYR A 26 7.54 8.15 -5.40
C TYR A 26 8.85 8.33 -4.59
N PRO A 27 10.00 8.52 -5.26
CA PRO A 27 11.30 8.61 -4.59
C PRO A 27 11.38 9.77 -3.59
N GLU A 28 10.68 10.87 -3.86
CA GLU A 28 10.67 12.09 -3.03
C GLU A 28 9.79 11.99 -1.77
N ARG A 29 8.93 10.95 -1.65
CA ARG A 29 7.94 10.83 -0.56
C ARG A 29 8.19 9.70 0.43
N LEU A 30 9.22 8.90 0.18
CA LEU A 30 9.65 7.80 1.06
C LEU A 30 10.24 8.31 2.37
N ASP A 31 11.03 9.38 2.31
CA ASP A 31 11.74 9.90 3.48
C ASP A 31 10.81 10.58 4.51
N THR A 32 9.56 10.85 4.15
CA THR A 32 8.65 11.68 4.98
C THR A 32 7.29 11.06 5.29
N LEU A 33 6.76 10.19 4.43
CA LEU A 33 5.37 9.71 4.57
C LEU A 33 5.25 8.19 4.66
N TRP A 34 6.24 7.44 4.18
CA TRP A 34 6.15 6.01 3.94
C TRP A 34 7.42 5.29 4.32
N ASP A 35 7.43 4.74 5.53
CA ASP A 35 8.58 4.06 6.08
C ASP A 35 8.32 2.56 6.27
N ARG A 36 9.39 1.76 6.30
CA ARG A 36 9.29 0.30 6.48
C ARG A 36 8.69 -0.09 7.84
N HIS A 37 8.82 0.75 8.86
CA HIS A 37 8.22 0.53 10.17
C HIS A 37 6.69 0.59 10.09
N PHE A 38 6.10 1.55 9.37
CA PHE A 38 4.65 1.57 9.16
C PHE A 38 4.12 0.23 8.62
N LEU A 39 4.81 -0.32 7.61
CA LEU A 39 4.40 -1.56 6.96
C LEU A 39 4.36 -2.74 7.93
N LYS A 40 5.40 -2.88 8.76
CA LYS A 40 5.53 -4.01 9.70
C LYS A 40 4.70 -3.82 10.97
N THR A 41 4.65 -2.60 11.50
CA THR A 41 4.03 -2.31 12.80
C THR A 41 2.53 -2.04 12.68
N TYR A 42 2.08 -1.38 11.61
CA TYR A 42 0.68 -0.97 11.46
C TYR A 42 -0.04 -1.74 10.35
N LEU A 43 0.56 -1.89 9.17
CA LEU A 43 -0.14 -2.45 8.03
C LEU A 43 -0.21 -3.98 8.02
N LEU A 44 0.89 -4.66 8.32
CA LEU A 44 0.99 -6.12 8.39
C LEU A 44 -0.04 -6.74 9.34
N PRO A 45 -0.18 -6.31 10.61
CA PRO A 45 -1.18 -6.90 11.50
C PRO A 45 -2.61 -6.62 11.03
N GLN A 46 -2.86 -5.46 10.40
CA GLN A 46 -4.18 -5.14 9.85
C GLN A 46 -4.52 -6.03 8.65
N LEU A 47 -3.57 -6.27 7.74
CA LEU A 47 -3.75 -7.19 6.62
C LEU A 47 -3.87 -8.65 7.04
N GLN A 48 -3.24 -9.05 8.14
CA GLN A 48 -3.40 -10.39 8.72
C GLN A 48 -4.80 -10.61 9.30
N GLN A 49 -5.40 -9.56 9.87
CA GLN A 49 -6.75 -9.63 10.43
C GLN A 49 -7.84 -9.42 9.37
N ASN A 50 -7.58 -8.55 8.39
CA ASN A 50 -8.47 -8.27 7.29
C ASN A 50 -7.67 -8.11 5.99
N PRO A 51 -7.63 -9.14 5.11
CA PRO A 51 -6.89 -9.07 3.86
C PRO A 51 -7.50 -8.09 2.84
N GLU A 52 -8.75 -7.66 3.02
CA GLU A 52 -9.45 -6.73 2.13
C GLU A 52 -9.44 -5.29 2.66
N LEU A 53 -8.25 -4.76 2.95
CA LEU A 53 -8.13 -3.36 3.34
C LEU A 53 -8.42 -2.43 2.17
N SER A 54 -9.41 -1.55 2.35
CA SER A 54 -9.70 -0.49 1.38
C SER A 54 -8.64 0.62 1.42
N PRO A 55 -8.38 1.32 0.30
CA PRO A 55 -7.46 2.46 0.26
C PRO A 55 -7.74 3.52 1.34
N ALA A 56 -9.02 3.83 1.58
CA ALA A 56 -9.47 4.74 2.64
C ALA A 56 -9.02 4.32 4.05
N HIS A 57 -9.02 3.01 4.32
CA HIS A 57 -8.63 2.50 5.62
C HIS A 57 -7.12 2.66 5.83
N ILE A 58 -6.33 2.36 4.80
CA ILE A 58 -4.87 2.48 4.86
C ILE A 58 -4.45 3.95 4.95
N ALA A 59 -5.08 4.83 4.18
CA ALA A 59 -4.87 6.28 4.27
C ALA A 59 -5.12 6.81 5.69
N ARG A 60 -6.15 6.30 6.37
CA ARG A 60 -6.44 6.64 7.76
C ARG A 60 -5.39 6.10 8.74
N LEU A 61 -4.89 4.88 8.52
CA LEU A 61 -3.78 4.32 9.30
C LEU A 61 -2.50 5.15 9.13
N TRP A 62 -2.18 5.60 7.92
CA TRP A 62 -1.06 6.52 7.68
C TRP A 62 -1.24 7.85 8.38
N GLY A 63 -2.41 8.48 8.23
CA GLY A 63 -2.67 9.75 8.88
C GLY A 63 -2.46 9.67 10.39
N LYS A 64 -2.78 8.52 11.00
CA LYS A 64 -2.50 8.25 12.42
C LYS A 64 -1.02 8.03 12.71
N HIS A 65 -0.32 7.24 11.89
CA HIS A 65 1.13 6.97 12.04
C HIS A 65 1.96 8.26 11.96
N LEU A 66 1.62 9.13 11.00
CA LEU A 66 2.28 10.41 10.79
C LEU A 66 1.92 11.47 11.84
N GLY A 67 1.07 11.14 12.82
CA GLY A 67 0.63 12.10 13.85
C GLY A 67 -0.15 13.29 13.29
N LEU A 68 -0.72 13.17 12.08
CA LEU A 68 -1.42 14.28 11.43
C LEU A 68 -2.67 14.64 12.24
N SER A 69 -2.85 15.94 12.49
CA SER A 69 -4.09 16.44 13.09
C SER A 69 -5.30 16.15 12.18
N PRO A 70 -6.53 16.02 12.71
CA PRO A 70 -7.72 15.67 11.92
C PRO A 70 -7.96 16.59 10.71
N ARG A 71 -7.65 17.88 10.83
CA ARG A 71 -7.74 18.86 9.73
C ARG A 71 -6.74 18.58 8.61
N LEU A 72 -5.51 18.19 8.96
CA LEU A 72 -4.49 17.81 7.98
C LEU A 72 -4.84 16.47 7.35
N GLN A 73 -5.32 15.50 8.13
CA GLN A 73 -5.81 14.23 7.59
C GLN A 73 -6.89 14.46 6.54
N GLN A 74 -7.89 15.30 6.80
CA GLN A 74 -8.92 15.63 5.80
C GLN A 74 -8.36 16.32 4.55
N ARG A 75 -7.42 17.26 4.74
CA ARG A 75 -6.76 17.96 3.62
C ARG A 75 -5.98 17.01 2.72
N TRP A 76 -5.24 16.07 3.31
CA TRP A 76 -4.41 15.11 2.60
C TRP A 76 -5.14 13.79 2.31
N GLN A 77 -6.39 13.63 2.75
CA GLN A 77 -7.17 12.39 2.68
C GLN A 77 -7.18 11.82 1.25
N LYS A 78 -7.55 12.65 0.26
CA LYS A 78 -7.62 12.23 -1.15
C LYS A 78 -6.25 11.81 -1.70
N GLU A 79 -5.18 12.47 -1.27
CA GLU A 79 -3.83 12.16 -1.73
C GLU A 79 -3.30 10.88 -1.08
N LEU A 80 -3.50 10.73 0.24
CA LEU A 80 -3.20 9.52 0.99
C LEU A 80 -4.00 8.31 0.46
N GLU A 81 -5.27 8.50 0.09
CA GLU A 81 -6.10 7.46 -0.54
C GLU A 81 -5.59 7.06 -1.92
N ARG A 82 -5.15 8.03 -2.73
CA ARG A 82 -4.55 7.75 -4.03
C ARG A 82 -3.25 6.97 -3.89
N MET A 83 -2.40 7.34 -2.94
CA MET A 83 -1.18 6.60 -2.61
C MET A 83 -1.51 5.21 -2.07
N ALA A 84 -2.54 5.08 -1.25
CA ALA A 84 -3.01 3.80 -0.73
C ALA A 84 -3.44 2.87 -1.84
N ALA A 85 -4.23 3.39 -2.79
CA ALA A 85 -4.65 2.66 -3.96
C ALA A 85 -3.44 2.25 -4.81
N ASN A 86 -2.44 3.12 -5.00
CA ASN A 86 -1.25 2.75 -5.75
C ASN A 86 -0.44 1.65 -5.06
N PHE A 87 -0.19 1.78 -3.75
CA PHE A 87 0.49 0.75 -2.98
C PHE A 87 -0.27 -0.58 -2.98
N LEU A 88 -1.59 -0.56 -2.81
CA LEU A 88 -2.43 -1.75 -2.91
C LEU A 88 -2.37 -2.38 -4.31
N ARG A 89 -2.19 -1.60 -5.38
CA ARG A 89 -1.95 -2.15 -6.73
C ARG A 89 -0.61 -2.89 -6.80
N HIS A 90 0.46 -2.36 -6.21
CA HIS A 90 1.74 -3.07 -6.13
C HIS A 90 1.65 -4.32 -5.24
N LEU A 91 0.91 -4.26 -4.13
CA LEU A 91 0.66 -5.39 -3.24
C LEU A 91 -0.22 -6.48 -3.90
N GLY A 92 -1.21 -6.05 -4.67
CA GLY A 92 -2.18 -6.88 -5.40
C GLY A 92 -1.62 -7.62 -6.62
N HIS A 93 -0.33 -7.47 -6.94
CA HIS A 93 0.34 -8.31 -7.93
C HIS A 93 0.37 -9.82 -7.55
N PHE A 94 -0.12 -10.20 -6.36
CA PHE A 94 -0.44 -11.58 -5.96
C PHE A 94 -1.90 -12.05 -6.29
N ARG A 95 -2.59 -11.44 -7.28
CA ARG A 95 -3.23 -12.08 -8.48
C ARG A 95 -4.60 -11.45 -8.93
N PRO A 96 -4.89 -11.31 -10.27
CA PRO A 96 -5.78 -10.30 -10.90
C PRO A 96 -7.08 -10.88 -11.56
N PRO A 97 -7.89 -10.10 -12.36
CA PRO A 97 -7.59 -9.93 -13.80
C PRO A 97 -7.88 -8.54 -14.43
N ALA A 98 -7.14 -8.29 -15.53
CA ALA A 98 -7.49 -7.48 -16.70
C ALA A 98 -7.92 -6.01 -16.49
N GLN A 99 -6.96 -5.10 -16.58
CA GLN A 99 -7.16 -3.98 -17.50
C GLN A 99 -6.12 -4.09 -18.60
N LYS A 100 -6.55 -4.71 -19.72
CA LYS A 100 -6.02 -4.39 -21.03
C LYS A 100 -6.18 -2.88 -21.18
N TYR A 101 -5.17 -2.10 -20.80
CA TYR A 101 -4.96 -0.82 -21.44
C TYR A 101 -4.61 -1.16 -22.88
N ALA A 102 -5.63 -1.24 -23.72
CA ALA A 102 -5.45 -1.13 -25.14
C ALA A 102 -4.60 0.13 -25.36
N PRO A 103 -3.41 0.04 -25.97
CA PRO A 103 -2.82 1.23 -26.52
C PRO A 103 -3.82 1.75 -27.54
N LYS A 104 -4.47 2.89 -27.26
CA LYS A 104 -5.07 3.72 -28.30
C LYS A 104 -3.90 4.26 -29.12
N THR A 105 -3.36 3.44 -30.00
CA THR A 105 -2.65 3.92 -31.20
C THR A 105 -3.71 4.14 -32.26
N GLY A 106 -4.47 5.22 -32.11
CA GLY A 106 -4.67 6.13 -33.24
C GLY A 106 -3.72 7.29 -32.97
N PRO A 107 -3.00 7.78 -33.98
CA PRO A 107 -3.68 8.39 -35.10
C PRO A 107 -3.06 8.12 -36.49
N VAL A 108 -3.80 8.63 -37.48
CA VAL A 108 -3.55 8.85 -38.93
C VAL A 108 -3.88 7.70 -39.87
#